data_AF-A5DU97-F1
#
_entry.id   AF-A5DU97-F1
#
_cell.length_a   1.000
_cell.length_b   1.000
_cell.length_c   1.000
_cell.angle_alpha   90.00
_cell.angle_beta   90.00
_cell.angle_gamma   90.00
#
_symmetry.space_group_name_H-M   'P 1'
#
loop_
_entity.id
_entity.type
_entity.pdbx_description
1 polymer ?
#
loop_
_entity_poly.entity_id
_entity_poly.type
_entity_poly.pdbx_seq_one_letter_code
_entity_poly.pdbx_strand_id
1 'polypeptide(L)'
;MDTLTPDQKLQRLIDELNLDVESQIIDEIEAVLKDTTRKREHELQQLQETNSRLSNEILQKTREITLLSKINDYNYELIEANSSIANYEFPATRKEIDKSQSIFLVIQIKLDEMENLRIGIINESRNIQTAITNLTNKDNVLHDELNQLQEELNNPDQDGMGKDQDKEEARLNDGVIQKISLYRQLGIRLATMPRNVAGGSASQIAEVNDGDDGDVMQDLALEQDVIIIDNGEKANTLVVEPTDSETFIADYIWDNL
;
A
#
# COMPACT_ATOMS: atom_id res chain seq x y z
N MET A 1 -35.36 112.90 64.73
CA MET A 1 -34.56 111.73 65.12
C MET A 1 -35.54 110.66 65.49
N ASP A 2 -35.92 109.82 64.53
CA ASP A 2 -36.86 108.74 64.77
C ASP A 2 -36.14 107.66 65.56
N THR A 3 -36.35 107.68 66.87
CA THR A 3 -35.87 106.63 67.75
C THR A 3 -36.68 105.38 67.46
N LEU A 4 -36.10 104.44 66.72
CA LEU A 4 -36.68 103.11 66.54
C LEU A 4 -37.15 102.59 67.89
N THR A 5 -38.39 102.11 67.95
CA THR A 5 -38.92 101.47 69.15
C THR A 5 -38.08 100.23 69.47
N PRO A 6 -38.00 99.81 70.75
CA PRO A 6 -37.20 98.66 71.17
C PRO A 6 -37.47 97.41 70.31
N ASP A 7 -38.73 97.17 69.95
CA ASP A 7 -39.14 96.06 69.09
C ASP A 7 -38.57 96.15 67.67
N GLN A 8 -38.51 97.36 67.08
CA GLN A 8 -37.95 97.56 65.75
C GLN A 8 -36.42 97.39 65.73
N LYS A 9 -35.74 97.73 66.83
CA LYS A 9 -34.30 97.46 66.98
C LYS A 9 -34.03 95.96 67.15
N LEU A 10 -34.87 95.26 67.91
CA LEU A 10 -34.79 93.82 68.11
C LEU A 10 -35.01 93.08 66.78
N GLN A 11 -36.03 93.47 66.02
CA GLN A 11 -36.34 92.86 64.72
C GLN A 11 -35.19 93.03 63.73
N ARG A 12 -34.59 94.22 63.68
CA ARG A 12 -33.43 94.48 62.80
C ARG A 12 -32.20 93.66 63.19
N LEU A 13 -31.95 93.48 64.49
CA LEU A 13 -30.90 92.60 65.00
C LEU A 13 -31.16 91.13 64.65
N ILE A 14 -32.41 90.68 64.74
CA ILE A 14 -32.81 89.32 64.33
C ILE A 14 -32.59 89.12 62.83
N ASP A 15 -32.97 90.09 62.01
CA ASP A 15 -32.81 90.02 60.56
C ASP A 15 -31.33 90.05 60.14
N GLU A 16 -30.50 90.89 60.77
CA GLU A 16 -29.04 90.91 60.54
C GLU A 16 -28.37 89.59 60.97
N LEU A 17 -28.79 89.01 62.09
CA LEU A 17 -28.25 87.74 62.59
C LEU A 17 -28.67 86.55 61.72
N ASN A 18 -29.90 86.55 61.21
CA ASN A 18 -30.36 85.55 60.23
C ASN A 18 -29.61 85.67 58.90
N LEU A 19 -29.34 86.89 58.41
CA LEU A 19 -28.59 87.10 57.17
C LEU A 19 -27.15 86.55 57.24
N ASP A 20 -26.47 86.73 58.37
CA ASP A 20 -25.13 86.18 58.59
C ASP A 20 -25.13 84.65 58.64
N VAL A 21 -26.14 84.05 59.26
CA VAL A 21 -26.33 82.58 59.29
C VAL A 21 -26.60 82.04 57.89
N GLU A 22 -27.47 82.70 57.11
CA GLU A 22 -27.74 82.33 55.72
C GLU A 22 -26.48 82.43 54.85
N SER A 23 -25.67 83.47 55.02
CA SER A 23 -24.40 83.62 54.30
C SER A 23 -23.41 82.50 54.61
N GLN A 24 -23.27 82.11 55.89
CA GLN A 24 -22.40 80.98 56.27
C GLN A 24 -22.86 79.66 55.67
N ILE A 25 -24.17 79.41 55.62
CA ILE A 25 -24.73 78.21 55.00
C ILE A 25 -24.45 78.21 53.49
N ILE A 26 -24.58 79.36 52.81
CA ILE A 26 -24.28 79.48 51.38
C ILE A 26 -22.79 79.18 51.12
N ASP A 27 -21.89 79.72 51.93
CA ASP A 27 -20.44 79.47 51.81
C ASP A 27 -20.11 77.98 52.00
N GLU A 28 -20.76 77.32 52.97
CA GLU A 28 -20.56 75.89 53.24
C GLU A 28 -21.12 75.02 52.10
N ILE A 29 -22.29 75.38 51.54
CA ILE A 29 -22.84 74.73 50.34
C ILE A 29 -21.87 74.89 49.18
N GLU A 30 -21.34 76.09 48.94
CA GLU A 30 -20.43 76.36 47.82
C GLU A 30 -19.12 75.57 47.97
N ALA A 31 -18.59 75.47 49.20
CA ALA A 31 -17.44 74.64 49.50
C ALA A 31 -17.70 73.16 49.20
N VAL A 32 -18.82 72.60 49.66
CA VAL A 32 -19.20 71.19 49.39
C VAL A 32 -19.42 70.95 47.90
N LEU A 33 -20.03 71.90 47.20
CA LEU A 33 -20.31 71.80 45.77
C LEU A 33 -18.99 71.79 44.98
N LYS A 34 -18.05 72.67 45.32
CA LYS A 34 -16.71 72.70 44.73
C LYS A 34 -15.95 71.38 44.96
N ASP A 35 -15.99 70.86 46.18
CA ASP A 35 -15.30 69.61 46.53
C ASP A 35 -15.90 68.40 45.81
N THR A 36 -17.23 68.35 45.71
CA THR A 36 -17.97 67.33 44.96
C THR A 36 -17.63 67.38 43.47
N THR A 37 -17.56 68.59 42.91
CA THR A 37 -17.21 68.78 41.49
C THR A 37 -15.78 68.31 41.22
N ARG A 38 -14.84 68.61 42.11
CA ARG A 38 -13.44 68.15 42.03
C ARG A 38 -13.32 66.63 42.11
N LYS A 39 -14.06 65.97 43.02
CA LYS A 39 -14.10 64.50 43.11
C LYS A 39 -14.63 63.88 41.82
N ARG A 40 -15.73 64.42 41.28
CA ARG A 40 -16.32 63.95 40.02
C ARG A 40 -15.35 64.09 38.85
N GLU A 41 -14.66 65.22 38.74
CA GLU A 41 -13.64 65.45 37.70
C GLU A 41 -12.52 64.41 37.78
N HIS A 42 -12.06 64.11 39.00
CA HIS A 42 -11.01 63.11 39.21
C HIS A 42 -11.46 61.69 38.85
N GLU A 43 -12.67 61.30 39.25
CA GLU A 43 -13.25 60.00 38.87
C GLU A 43 -13.44 59.89 37.35
N LEU A 44 -13.88 60.96 36.69
CA LEU A 44 -13.99 61.01 35.23
C LEU A 44 -12.64 60.83 34.54
N GLN A 45 -11.58 61.47 35.06
CA GLN A 45 -10.23 61.30 34.54
C GLN A 45 -9.74 59.85 34.69
N GLN A 46 -9.93 59.24 35.86
CA GLN A 46 -9.57 57.83 36.09
C GLN A 46 -10.34 56.88 35.16
N LEU A 47 -11.63 57.13 34.96
CA LEU A 47 -12.46 56.36 34.03
C LEU A 47 -11.97 56.53 32.58
N GLN A 48 -11.57 57.74 32.19
CA GLN A 48 -11.06 58.00 30.85
C GLN A 48 -9.70 57.32 30.61
N GLU A 49 -8.81 57.31 31.60
CA GLU A 49 -7.54 56.60 31.54
C GLU A 49 -7.72 55.08 31.44
N THR A 50 -8.60 54.51 32.28
CA THR A 50 -8.88 53.06 32.25
C THR A 50 -9.54 52.63 30.94
N ASN A 51 -10.46 53.44 30.40
CA ASN A 51 -11.10 53.17 29.11
C ASN A 51 -10.09 53.22 27.95
N SER A 52 -9.19 54.22 27.97
CA SER A 52 -8.11 54.32 26.97
C SER A 52 -7.16 53.12 27.03
N ARG A 53 -6.81 52.66 28.23
CA ARG A 53 -5.99 51.46 28.43
C ARG A 53 -6.67 50.20 27.90
N LEU A 54 -7.94 49.98 28.25
CA LEU A 54 -8.71 48.82 27.79
C LEU A 54 -8.88 48.81 26.27
N SER A 55 -9.12 49.97 25.66
CA SER A 55 -9.24 50.09 24.20
C SER A 55 -7.94 49.69 23.48
N ASN A 56 -6.79 50.09 24.02
CA ASN A 56 -5.48 49.68 23.49
C ASN A 56 -5.24 48.17 23.65
N GLU A 57 -5.64 47.59 24.79
CA GLU A 57 -5.51 46.14 25.03
C GLU A 57 -6.39 45.33 24.07
N ILE A 58 -7.63 45.77 23.83
CA ILE A 58 -8.53 45.16 22.83
C ILE A 58 -7.90 45.20 21.44
N LEU A 59 -7.32 46.33 21.03
CA LEU A 59 -6.63 46.45 19.74
C LEU A 59 -5.45 45.48 19.64
N GLN A 60 -4.65 45.35 20.69
CA GLN A 60 -3.51 44.43 20.72
C GLN A 60 -3.97 42.97 20.63
N LYS A 61 -4.98 42.58 21.42
CA LYS A 61 -5.55 41.23 21.41
C LYS A 61 -6.20 40.88 20.08
N THR A 62 -6.86 41.83 19.43
CA THR A 62 -7.44 41.65 18.09
C THR A 62 -6.37 41.36 17.04
N ARG A 63 -5.22 42.06 17.11
CA ARG A 63 -4.07 41.77 16.23
C ARG A 63 -3.48 40.39 16.50
N GLU A 64 -3.35 40.00 17.76
CA GLU A 64 -2.86 38.68 18.17
C GLU A 64 -3.77 37.56 17.63
N ILE A 65 -5.09 37.69 17.78
CA ILE A 65 -6.09 36.75 17.22
C ILE A 65 -5.95 36.65 15.70
N THR A 66 -5.78 37.78 15.01
CA THR A 66 -5.62 37.80 13.54
C THR A 66 -4.34 37.06 13.12
N LEU A 67 -3.24 37.21 13.85
CA LEU A 67 -2.00 36.47 13.60
C LEU A 67 -2.18 34.97 13.85
N LEU A 68 -2.83 34.59 14.94
CA LEU A 68 -3.13 33.20 15.26
C LEU A 68 -4.02 32.54 14.18
N SER A 69 -5.01 33.27 13.65
CA SER A 69 -5.83 32.79 12.54
C SER A 69 -4.98 32.50 11.30
N LYS A 70 -4.07 33.41 10.93
CA LYS A 70 -3.17 33.20 9.79
C LYS A 70 -2.23 32.01 9.98
N ILE A 71 -1.72 31.81 11.20
CA ILE A 71 -0.90 30.63 11.53
C ILE A 71 -1.74 29.36 11.38
N ASN A 72 -3.00 29.39 11.81
CA ASN A 72 -3.89 28.25 11.67
C ASN A 72 -4.19 27.92 10.20
N ASP A 73 -4.46 28.93 9.37
CA ASP A 73 -4.66 28.76 7.94
C ASP A 73 -3.42 28.13 7.27
N TYR A 74 -2.22 28.61 7.62
CA TYR A 74 -0.96 28.05 7.14
C TYR A 74 -0.75 26.60 7.60
N ASN A 75 -1.12 26.26 8.83
CA ASN A 75 -1.07 24.89 9.32
C ASN A 75 -2.02 23.98 8.54
N TYR A 76 -3.22 24.44 8.19
CA TYR A 76 -4.12 23.68 7.33
C TYR A 76 -3.53 23.44 5.94
N GLU A 77 -2.91 24.44 5.33
CA GLU A 77 -2.21 24.29 4.04
C GLU A 77 -1.07 23.26 4.13
N LEU A 78 -0.28 23.28 5.21
CA LEU A 78 0.78 22.29 5.43
C LEU A 78 0.25 20.87 5.58
N ILE A 79 -0.83 20.67 6.36
CA ILE A 79 -1.44 19.34 6.52
C ILE A 79 -2.01 18.87 5.17
N GLU A 80 -2.65 19.76 4.41
CA GLU A 80 -3.18 19.48 3.08
C GLU A 80 -2.07 19.09 2.08
N ALA A 81 -0.95 19.82 2.09
CA ALA A 81 0.22 19.52 1.28
C ALA A 81 0.87 18.17 1.68
N ASN A 82 1.06 17.92 2.97
CA ASN A 82 1.60 16.64 3.46
C ASN A 82 0.68 15.47 3.14
N SER A 83 -0.63 15.62 3.33
CA SER A 83 -1.61 14.61 2.89
C SER A 83 -1.57 14.39 1.38
N SER A 84 -1.22 15.43 0.61
CA SER A 84 -1.09 15.33 -0.83
C SER A 84 0.14 14.54 -1.26
N ILE A 85 1.26 14.73 -0.56
CA ILE A 85 2.52 14.01 -0.80
C ILE A 85 2.37 12.54 -0.38
N ALA A 86 1.78 12.28 0.78
CA ALA A 86 1.62 10.92 1.32
C ALA A 86 0.68 10.04 0.48
N ASN A 87 -0.34 10.62 -0.17
CA ASN A 87 -1.33 9.89 -0.97
C ASN A 87 -1.13 10.03 -2.49
N TYR A 88 0.10 10.32 -2.97
CA TYR A 88 0.36 10.50 -4.41
C TYR A 88 -0.01 9.26 -5.24
N GLU A 89 0.07 8.06 -4.67
CA GLU A 89 -0.28 6.80 -5.35
C GLU A 89 -1.73 6.32 -5.13
N PHE A 90 -2.47 6.85 -4.14
CA PHE A 90 -3.83 6.39 -3.80
C PHE A 90 -4.79 7.55 -3.51
N PRO A 91 -5.29 8.26 -4.53
CA PRO A 91 -6.17 9.42 -4.35
C PRO A 91 -7.56 9.07 -3.75
N ALA A 92 -8.01 7.83 -3.85
CA ALA A 92 -9.34 7.40 -3.43
C ALA A 92 -9.57 7.36 -1.91
N THR A 93 -8.50 7.34 -1.09
CA THR A 93 -8.58 7.37 0.38
C THR A 93 -8.42 8.77 0.98
N ARG A 94 -8.28 9.82 0.17
CA ARG A 94 -8.26 11.21 0.66
C ARG A 94 -9.60 11.57 1.31
N LYS A 95 -9.61 11.64 2.63
CA LYS A 95 -10.61 12.43 3.36
C LYS A 95 -10.20 13.90 3.32
N GLU A 96 -11.04 14.75 2.74
CA GLU A 96 -10.84 16.20 2.77
C GLU A 96 -10.75 16.69 4.22
N ILE A 97 -9.79 17.59 4.48
CA ILE A 97 -9.58 18.16 5.80
C ILE A 97 -10.66 19.21 6.03
N ASP A 98 -11.54 18.94 6.99
CA ASP A 98 -12.55 19.90 7.42
C ASP A 98 -11.91 21.04 8.22
N LYS A 99 -11.70 22.19 7.55
CA LYS A 99 -11.10 23.40 8.14
C LYS A 99 -11.98 24.04 9.21
N SER A 100 -13.24 23.62 9.37
CA SER A 100 -14.15 24.11 10.41
C SER A 100 -13.90 23.49 11.79
N GLN A 101 -13.15 22.38 11.84
CA GLN A 101 -12.83 21.69 13.10
C GLN A 101 -11.63 22.33 13.81
N SER A 102 -11.40 21.95 15.06
CA SER A 102 -10.18 22.36 15.77
C SER A 102 -8.96 21.69 15.13
N ILE A 103 -7.91 22.48 14.85
CA ILE A 103 -6.64 21.97 14.29
C ILE A 103 -6.04 20.84 15.12
N PHE A 104 -6.22 20.87 16.45
CA PHE A 104 -5.74 19.82 17.34
C PHE A 104 -6.46 18.49 17.11
N LEU A 105 -7.77 18.53 16.84
CA LEU A 105 -8.55 17.33 16.53
C LEU A 105 -8.12 16.76 15.18
N VAL A 106 -7.91 17.62 14.17
CA VAL A 106 -7.42 17.21 12.86
C VAL A 106 -6.03 16.57 12.97
N ILE A 107 -5.12 17.18 13.73
CA ILE A 107 -3.79 16.61 14.00
C ILE A 107 -3.91 15.23 14.65
N GLN A 108 -4.77 15.08 15.65
CA GLN A 108 -4.94 13.82 16.35
C GLN A 108 -5.45 12.71 15.41
N ILE A 109 -6.45 13.00 14.57
CA ILE A 109 -6.95 12.06 13.55
C ILE A 109 -5.81 11.64 12.61
N LYS A 110 -5.00 12.60 12.15
CA LYS A 110 -3.85 12.30 11.26
C LYS A 110 -2.76 11.49 11.95
N LEU A 111 -2.57 11.68 13.25
CA LEU A 111 -1.62 10.91 14.05
C LEU A 111 -2.08 9.46 14.21
N ASP A 112 -3.38 9.25 14.43
CA ASP A 112 -3.98 7.91 14.47
C ASP A 112 -3.92 7.21 13.10
N GLU A 113 -4.21 7.93 12.00
CA GLU A 113 -4.04 7.41 10.63
C GLU A 113 -2.59 6.99 10.36
N MET A 114 -1.62 7.79 10.78
CA MET A 114 -0.20 7.48 10.64
C MET A 114 0.21 6.25 11.44
N GLU A 115 -0.27 6.10 12.69
CA GLU A 115 0.03 4.92 13.50
C GLU A 115 -0.58 3.65 12.91
N ASN A 116 -1.79 3.73 12.34
CA ASN A 116 -2.40 2.60 11.62
C ASN A 116 -1.58 2.20 10.39
N LEU A 117 -1.12 3.17 9.59
CA LEU A 117 -0.23 2.90 8.44
C LEU A 117 1.08 2.27 8.89
N ARG A 118 1.67 2.76 9.98
CA ARG A 118 2.89 2.20 10.57
C ARG A 118 2.69 0.74 10.99
N ILE A 119 1.56 0.40 11.62
CA ILE A 119 1.22 -0.98 11.98
C ILE A 119 1.09 -1.84 10.72
N GLY A 120 0.45 -1.32 9.66
CA GLY A 120 0.34 -1.99 8.36
C GLY A 120 1.71 -2.35 7.77
N ILE A 121 2.63 -1.37 7.72
CA ILE A 121 4.00 -1.55 7.22
C ILE A 121 4.75 -2.60 8.04
N ILE A 122 4.61 -2.60 9.37
CA ILE A 122 5.27 -3.59 10.24
C ILE A 122 4.76 -5.01 9.93
N ASN A 123 3.46 -5.17 9.71
CA ASN A 123 2.88 -6.47 9.37
C ASN A 123 3.32 -6.94 7.97
N GLU A 124 3.33 -6.06 6.99
CA GLU A 124 3.80 -6.38 5.64
C GLU A 124 5.30 -6.72 5.63
N SER A 125 6.11 -5.98 6.38
CA SER A 125 7.53 -6.30 6.59
C SER A 125 7.72 -7.69 7.22
N ARG A 126 6.91 -8.05 8.21
CA ARG A 126 6.92 -9.42 8.78
C ARG A 126 6.56 -10.47 7.74
N ASN A 127 5.52 -10.24 6.94
CA ASN A 127 5.11 -11.17 5.88
C ASN A 127 6.23 -11.36 4.85
N ILE A 128 6.89 -10.28 4.42
CA ILE A 128 8.04 -10.33 3.51
C ILE A 128 9.19 -11.13 4.15
N GLN A 129 9.49 -10.91 5.43
CA GLN A 129 10.53 -11.66 6.15
C GLN A 129 10.24 -13.17 6.18
N THR A 130 8.98 -13.56 6.40
CA THR A 130 8.55 -14.96 6.34
C THR A 130 8.68 -15.52 4.93
N ALA A 131 8.27 -14.75 3.91
CA ALA A 131 8.41 -15.15 2.51
C ALA A 131 9.89 -15.35 2.12
N ILE A 132 10.79 -14.45 2.55
CA ILE A 132 12.23 -14.58 2.34
C ILE A 132 12.75 -15.87 2.97
N THR A 133 12.41 -16.12 4.25
CA THR A 133 12.84 -17.34 4.95
C THR A 133 12.39 -18.60 4.20
N ASN A 134 11.13 -18.63 3.72
CA ASN A 134 10.61 -19.75 2.95
C ASN A 134 11.34 -19.95 1.61
N LEU A 135 11.62 -18.85 0.90
CA LEU A 135 12.36 -18.89 -0.36
C LEU A 135 13.81 -19.33 -0.14
N THR A 136 14.48 -18.86 0.90
CA THR A 136 15.83 -19.32 1.28
C THR A 136 15.85 -20.81 1.60
N ASN A 137 14.86 -21.32 2.33
CA ASN A 137 14.76 -22.75 2.59
C ASN A 137 14.58 -23.55 1.30
N LYS A 138 13.74 -23.06 0.38
CA LYS A 138 13.53 -23.71 -0.93
C LYS A 138 14.79 -23.67 -1.80
N ASP A 139 15.52 -22.56 -1.77
CA ASP A 139 16.80 -22.40 -2.47
C ASP A 139 17.84 -23.41 -1.97
N ASN A 140 17.95 -23.58 -0.64
CA ASN A 140 18.85 -24.59 -0.06
C ASN A 140 18.46 -26.02 -0.48
N VAL A 141 17.17 -26.37 -0.46
CA VAL A 141 16.71 -27.69 -0.91
C VAL A 141 17.05 -27.94 -2.38
N LEU A 142 16.76 -26.97 -3.25
CA LEU A 142 17.10 -27.07 -4.67
C LEU A 142 18.61 -27.15 -4.91
N HIS A 143 19.41 -26.45 -4.09
CA HIS A 143 20.86 -26.51 -4.15
C HIS A 143 21.37 -27.90 -3.75
N ASP A 144 20.81 -28.50 -2.70
CA ASP A 144 21.14 -29.87 -2.28
C ASP A 144 20.74 -30.90 -3.35
N GLU A 145 19.53 -30.77 -3.93
CA GLU A 145 19.07 -31.61 -5.06
C GLU A 145 20.00 -31.48 -6.28
N LEU A 146 20.45 -30.27 -6.60
CA LEU A 146 21.38 -30.03 -7.70
C LEU A 146 22.74 -30.67 -7.42
N ASN A 147 23.26 -30.53 -6.20
CA ASN A 147 24.50 -31.18 -5.79
C ASN A 147 24.38 -32.71 -5.88
N GLN A 148 23.24 -33.28 -5.48
CA GLN A 148 22.98 -34.71 -5.59
C GLN A 148 22.93 -35.16 -7.06
N LEU A 149 22.18 -34.48 -7.92
CA LEU A 149 22.14 -34.78 -9.35
C LEU A 149 23.51 -34.63 -10.02
N GLN A 150 24.30 -33.65 -9.58
CA GLN A 150 25.65 -33.45 -10.07
C GLN A 150 26.61 -34.55 -9.60
N GLU A 151 26.41 -35.09 -8.40
CA GLU A 151 27.12 -36.27 -7.91
C GLU A 151 26.71 -37.53 -8.69
N GLU A 152 25.42 -37.76 -8.91
CA GLU A 152 24.89 -38.85 -9.75
C GLU A 152 25.39 -38.76 -11.20
N LEU A 153 25.46 -37.56 -11.79
CA LEU A 153 25.97 -37.36 -13.15
C LEU A 153 27.49 -37.57 -13.24
N ASN A 154 28.24 -37.17 -12.22
CA ASN A 154 29.70 -37.36 -12.19
C ASN A 154 30.10 -38.80 -11.81
N ASN A 155 29.22 -39.53 -11.12
CA ASN A 155 29.40 -40.92 -10.73
C ASN A 155 28.17 -41.78 -11.14
N PRO A 156 27.89 -41.93 -12.45
CA PRO A 156 26.72 -42.69 -12.91
C PRO A 156 26.81 -44.19 -12.57
N ASP A 157 27.99 -44.67 -12.18
CA ASP A 157 28.27 -46.07 -11.85
C ASP A 157 28.07 -46.41 -10.36
N GLN A 158 27.64 -45.47 -9.50
CA GLN A 158 27.60 -45.73 -8.04
C GLN A 158 26.29 -46.31 -7.49
N ASP A 159 25.18 -46.24 -8.21
CA ASP A 159 23.99 -47.04 -7.89
C ASP A 159 24.02 -48.38 -8.63
N GLY A 160 25.10 -49.13 -8.39
CA GLY A 160 25.36 -50.41 -9.03
C GLY A 160 26.63 -51.06 -8.53
N MET A 161 26.66 -51.48 -7.27
CA MET A 161 27.71 -52.37 -6.80
C MET A 161 27.77 -53.65 -7.65
N GLY A 162 28.76 -53.76 -8.54
CA GLY A 162 29.52 -55.00 -8.73
C GLY A 162 29.83 -55.49 -10.14
N LYS A 163 31.15 -55.61 -10.37
CA LYS A 163 31.87 -56.59 -11.22
C LYS A 163 32.14 -56.16 -12.65
N ASP A 164 33.25 -56.70 -13.16
CA ASP A 164 33.80 -56.52 -14.51
C ASP A 164 32.82 -56.82 -15.68
N GLN A 165 31.54 -57.14 -15.42
CA GLN A 165 30.48 -57.30 -16.41
C GLN A 165 29.98 -55.95 -16.96
N ASP A 166 30.01 -54.87 -16.17
CA ASP A 166 29.43 -53.57 -16.59
C ASP A 166 30.31 -52.81 -17.60
N LYS A 167 31.62 -53.09 -17.59
CA LYS A 167 32.53 -52.63 -18.67
C LYS A 167 32.24 -53.33 -20.00
N GLU A 168 31.73 -54.55 -19.96
CA GLU A 168 31.36 -55.32 -21.13
C GLU A 168 30.00 -54.85 -21.67
N GLU A 169 29.04 -54.54 -20.79
CA GLU A 169 27.77 -53.91 -21.17
C GLU A 169 27.93 -52.49 -21.72
N ALA A 170 28.84 -51.66 -21.17
CA ALA A 170 29.16 -50.35 -21.73
C ALA A 170 29.81 -50.44 -23.13
N ARG A 171 30.68 -51.45 -23.37
CA ARG A 171 31.25 -51.73 -24.71
C ARG A 171 30.23 -52.34 -25.67
N LEU A 172 29.32 -53.16 -25.17
CA LEU A 172 28.20 -53.70 -25.94
C LEU A 172 27.25 -52.56 -26.33
N ASN A 173 26.99 -51.60 -25.44
CA ASN A 173 26.20 -50.41 -25.75
C ASN A 173 26.86 -49.52 -26.81
N ASP A 174 28.19 -49.34 -26.79
CA ASP A 174 28.90 -48.67 -27.89
C ASP A 174 28.77 -49.45 -29.21
N GLY A 175 28.90 -50.79 -29.17
CA GLY A 175 28.65 -51.65 -30.33
C GLY A 175 27.21 -51.60 -30.84
N VAL A 176 26.22 -51.48 -29.96
CA VAL A 176 24.79 -51.31 -30.30
C VAL A 176 24.54 -49.93 -30.90
N ILE A 177 25.11 -48.86 -30.35
CA ILE A 177 25.02 -47.51 -30.92
C ILE A 177 25.65 -47.46 -32.31
N GLN A 178 26.79 -48.12 -32.52
CA GLN A 178 27.41 -48.25 -33.84
C GLN A 178 26.55 -49.04 -34.81
N LYS A 179 25.94 -50.17 -34.38
CA LYS A 179 24.98 -50.92 -35.20
C LYS A 179 23.74 -50.10 -35.57
N ILE A 180 23.17 -49.36 -34.62
CA ILE A 180 22.02 -48.46 -34.87
C ILE A 180 22.42 -47.37 -35.88
N SER A 181 23.61 -46.80 -35.74
CA SER A 181 24.14 -45.81 -36.68
C SER A 181 24.30 -46.41 -38.09
N LEU A 182 24.85 -47.62 -38.20
CA LEU A 182 24.98 -48.34 -39.47
C LEU A 182 23.61 -48.63 -40.10
N TYR A 183 22.63 -49.13 -39.31
CA TYR A 183 21.28 -49.37 -39.81
C TYR A 183 20.60 -48.10 -40.30
N ARG A 184 20.78 -46.96 -39.60
CA ARG A 184 20.31 -45.66 -40.07
C ARG A 184 20.99 -45.22 -41.38
N GLN A 185 22.28 -45.50 -41.56
CA GLN A 185 23.01 -45.22 -42.80
C GLN A 185 22.54 -46.10 -43.97
N LEU A 186 22.13 -47.33 -43.68
CA LEU A 186 21.49 -48.25 -44.64
C LEU A 186 20.02 -47.89 -44.92
N GLY A 187 19.52 -46.77 -44.39
CA GLY A 187 18.14 -46.33 -44.62
C GLY A 187 17.09 -46.98 -43.73
N ILE A 188 17.48 -47.85 -42.79
CA ILE A 188 16.56 -48.54 -41.88
C ILE A 188 16.35 -47.70 -40.62
N ARG A 189 15.09 -47.39 -40.28
CA ARG A 189 14.72 -46.64 -39.08
C ARG A 189 13.56 -47.33 -38.37
N LEU A 190 13.71 -47.47 -37.06
CA LEU A 190 12.62 -47.86 -36.17
C LEU A 190 11.90 -46.59 -35.70
N ALA A 191 10.58 -46.56 -35.81
CA ALA A 191 9.76 -45.45 -35.35
C ALA A 191 8.46 -45.99 -34.76
N THR A 192 7.89 -45.26 -33.80
CA THR A 192 6.49 -45.43 -33.42
C THR A 192 5.66 -44.42 -34.20
N MET A 193 4.54 -44.86 -34.77
CA MET A 193 3.57 -43.98 -35.43
C MET A 193 2.20 -44.13 -34.79
N PRO A 194 1.41 -43.04 -34.70
CA PRO A 194 0.04 -43.12 -34.23
C PRO A 194 -0.77 -44.00 -35.17
N ARG A 195 -1.50 -44.97 -34.62
CA ARG A 195 -2.38 -45.87 -35.38
C ARG A 195 -3.43 -45.05 -36.13
N ASN A 196 -3.26 -44.94 -37.44
CA ASN A 196 -4.23 -44.27 -38.29
C ASN A 196 -5.41 -45.22 -38.52
N VAL A 197 -6.48 -45.06 -37.75
CA VAL A 197 -7.71 -45.86 -37.89
C VAL A 197 -8.45 -45.38 -39.14
N ALA A 198 -7.95 -45.77 -40.33
CA ALA A 198 -8.63 -45.50 -41.59
C ALA A 198 -9.90 -46.36 -41.69
N GLY A 199 -11.00 -45.83 -41.17
CA GLY A 199 -12.31 -46.49 -41.18
C GLY A 199 -13.42 -45.76 -40.44
N GLY A 200 -13.55 -44.44 -40.55
CA GLY A 200 -14.69 -43.72 -39.98
C GLY A 200 -14.62 -42.20 -40.18
N SER A 201 -15.72 -41.61 -40.66
CA SER A 201 -15.93 -40.23 -41.09
C SER A 201 -15.15 -39.11 -40.37
N ALA A 202 -14.67 -38.17 -41.19
CA ALA A 202 -14.40 -36.81 -40.80
C ALA A 202 -15.65 -36.16 -40.16
N SER A 203 -15.55 -35.81 -38.87
CA SER A 203 -16.17 -34.65 -38.23
C SER A 203 -16.05 -34.79 -36.71
N GLN A 204 -15.08 -34.10 -36.12
CA GLN A 204 -15.23 -33.30 -34.89
C GLN A 204 -13.86 -32.74 -34.51
N ILE A 205 -13.57 -31.55 -35.04
CA ILE A 205 -12.65 -30.64 -34.37
C ILE A 205 -13.46 -30.11 -33.18
N ALA A 206 -13.21 -30.65 -32.00
CA ALA A 206 -13.73 -30.06 -30.77
C ALA A 206 -12.89 -28.82 -30.45
N GLU A 207 -13.53 -27.67 -30.49
CA GLU A 207 -13.01 -26.41 -29.95
C GLU A 207 -12.65 -26.62 -28.47
N VAL A 208 -11.42 -26.26 -28.11
CA VAL A 208 -10.95 -26.26 -26.73
C VAL A 208 -11.60 -25.07 -26.04
N ASN A 209 -12.64 -25.34 -25.25
CA ASN A 209 -13.18 -24.38 -24.30
C ASN A 209 -12.45 -24.60 -22.97
N ASP A 210 -11.87 -23.51 -22.48
CA ASP A 210 -11.10 -23.40 -21.25
C ASP A 210 -12.03 -23.58 -20.04
N GLY A 211 -11.70 -24.50 -19.14
CA GLY A 211 -12.35 -24.60 -17.84
C GLY A 211 -12.81 -26.00 -17.42
N ASP A 212 -12.23 -26.42 -16.30
CA ASP A 212 -12.76 -27.32 -15.28
C ASP A 212 -12.25 -28.76 -15.26
N ASP A 213 -11.79 -29.13 -14.06
CA ASP A 213 -11.25 -30.42 -13.66
C ASP A 213 -12.22 -31.55 -14.02
N GLY A 214 -11.84 -32.34 -15.00
CA GLY A 214 -12.51 -33.57 -15.37
C GLY A 214 -11.48 -34.52 -15.91
N ASP A 215 -11.39 -35.68 -15.28
CA ASP A 215 -10.58 -36.84 -15.66
C ASP A 215 -10.96 -37.31 -17.07
N VAL A 216 -10.49 -36.59 -18.09
CA VAL A 216 -10.58 -37.02 -19.48
C VAL A 216 -9.39 -37.93 -19.68
N MET A 217 -9.64 -39.25 -19.56
CA MET A 217 -8.76 -40.25 -20.16
C MET A 217 -8.48 -39.82 -21.60
N GLN A 218 -7.30 -39.23 -21.79
CA GLN A 218 -6.73 -38.98 -23.09
C GLN A 218 -6.54 -40.38 -23.67
N ASP A 219 -7.41 -40.74 -24.61
CA ASP A 219 -7.34 -41.97 -25.38
C ASP A 219 -5.92 -42.03 -25.94
N LEU A 220 -5.05 -42.81 -25.27
CA LEU A 220 -3.66 -43.00 -25.66
C LEU A 220 -3.75 -43.59 -27.07
N ALA A 221 -3.52 -42.75 -28.07
CA ALA A 221 -3.43 -43.18 -29.45
C ALA A 221 -2.47 -44.36 -29.45
N LEU A 222 -2.98 -45.58 -29.62
CA LEU A 222 -2.17 -46.79 -29.57
C LEU A 222 -1.05 -46.61 -30.60
N GLU A 223 0.17 -46.45 -30.10
CA GLU A 223 1.35 -46.34 -30.96
C GLU A 223 1.59 -47.71 -31.59
N GLN A 224 1.85 -47.71 -32.89
CA GLN A 224 2.28 -48.91 -33.61
C GLN A 224 3.76 -48.82 -33.88
N ASP A 225 4.46 -49.93 -33.68
CA ASP A 225 5.87 -50.08 -34.05
C ASP A 225 5.99 -50.26 -35.56
N VAL A 226 6.86 -49.46 -36.17
CA VAL A 226 7.00 -49.38 -37.61
C VAL A 226 8.47 -49.41 -38.02
N ILE A 227 8.78 -50.19 -39.05
CA ILE A 227 10.08 -50.21 -39.71
C ILE A 227 9.96 -49.40 -40.99
N ILE A 228 10.78 -48.35 -41.10
CA ILE A 228 10.90 -47.50 -42.28
C ILE A 228 12.20 -47.85 -42.98
N ILE A 229 12.14 -48.11 -44.29
CA ILE A 229 13.30 -48.41 -45.13
C ILE A 229 13.31 -47.39 -46.26
N ASP A 230 14.38 -46.59 -46.31
CA ASP A 230 14.60 -45.55 -47.31
C ASP A 230 15.81 -45.93 -48.18
N ASN A 231 15.53 -46.37 -49.41
CA ASN A 231 16.56 -46.75 -50.39
C ASN A 231 17.05 -45.56 -51.25
N GLY A 232 16.66 -44.33 -50.90
CA GLY A 232 17.02 -43.10 -51.60
C GLY A 232 16.09 -42.73 -52.77
N GLU A 233 15.27 -43.66 -53.27
CA GLU A 233 14.23 -43.38 -54.28
C GLU A 233 12.82 -43.33 -53.67
N LYS A 234 12.54 -44.19 -52.69
CA LYS A 234 11.25 -44.25 -51.99
C LYS A 234 11.41 -44.80 -50.57
N ALA A 235 10.67 -44.22 -49.63
CA ALA A 235 10.51 -44.78 -48.29
C ALA A 235 9.36 -45.80 -48.27
N ASN A 236 9.66 -47.03 -47.87
CA ASN A 236 8.68 -48.08 -47.61
C ASN A 236 8.51 -48.27 -46.10
N THR A 237 7.28 -48.48 -45.67
CA THR A 237 6.90 -48.46 -44.24
C THR A 237 6.16 -49.76 -43.92
N LEU A 238 6.71 -50.56 -43.00
CA LEU A 238 6.10 -51.79 -42.50
C LEU A 238 5.63 -51.58 -41.07
N VAL A 239 4.32 -51.69 -40.85
CA VAL A 239 3.76 -51.81 -39.50
C VAL A 239 4.03 -53.22 -39.00
N VAL A 240 4.68 -53.33 -37.85
CA VAL A 240 5.01 -54.62 -37.24
C VAL A 240 3.90 -55.02 -36.29
N GLU A 241 3.17 -56.09 -36.63
CA GLU A 241 2.19 -56.68 -35.73
C GLU A 241 2.80 -57.85 -34.95
N PRO A 242 2.40 -58.09 -33.68
CA PRO A 242 2.91 -59.21 -32.89
C PRO A 242 2.71 -60.61 -33.51
N THR A 243 1.82 -60.71 -34.52
CA THR A 243 1.53 -61.93 -35.27
C THR A 243 2.43 -62.15 -36.48
N ASP A 244 3.21 -61.16 -36.88
CA ASP A 244 4.09 -61.26 -38.04
C ASP A 244 5.26 -62.20 -37.77
N SER A 245 5.57 -63.08 -38.72
CA SER A 245 6.71 -63.98 -38.56
C SER A 245 8.03 -63.24 -38.80
N GLU A 246 9.07 -63.60 -38.04
CA GLU A 246 10.41 -63.01 -38.22
C GLU A 246 10.93 -63.17 -39.64
N THR A 247 10.61 -64.28 -40.31
CA THR A 247 10.98 -64.52 -41.71
C THR A 247 10.30 -63.52 -42.65
N PHE A 248 9.04 -63.20 -42.43
CA PHE A 248 8.29 -62.25 -43.24
C PHE A 248 8.87 -60.83 -43.09
N ILE A 249 9.16 -60.42 -41.85
CA ILE A 249 9.76 -59.11 -41.57
C ILE A 249 11.16 -59.02 -42.20
N ALA A 250 11.98 -60.07 -42.08
CA ALA A 250 13.31 -60.10 -42.67
C ALA A 250 13.29 -60.05 -44.20
N ASP A 251 12.43 -60.85 -44.85
CA ASP A 251 12.28 -60.85 -46.30
C ASP A 251 11.80 -59.47 -46.79
N TYR A 252 10.82 -58.87 -46.11
CA TYR A 252 10.36 -57.51 -46.42
C TYR A 252 11.49 -56.48 -46.31
N ILE A 253 12.33 -56.59 -45.28
CA ILE A 253 13.47 -55.67 -45.12
C ILE A 253 14.47 -55.83 -46.27
N TRP A 254 14.83 -57.07 -46.60
CA TRP A 254 15.79 -57.33 -47.67
C TRP A 254 15.28 -56.98 -49.07
N ASP A 255 13.98 -57.14 -49.34
CA ASP A 255 13.37 -56.80 -50.62
C ASP A 255 13.26 -55.28 -50.86
N ASN A 256 13.32 -54.47 -49.81
CA ASN A 256 13.10 -53.03 -49.86
C ASN A 256 14.34 -52.17 -49.51
N LEU A 257 15.47 -52.79 -49.16
CA LEU A 257 16.79 -52.18 -49.03
C LEU A 257 17.41 -51.89 -50.41
#